data_AF-A0A1Y4WAP4-F1
#
_entry.id   AF-A0A1Y4WAP4-F1
#
_cell.length_a   1.000
_cell.length_b   1.000
_cell.length_c   1.000
_cell.angle_alpha   90.00
_cell.angle_beta   90.00
_cell.angle_gamma   90.00
#
_symmetry.space_group_name_H-M   'P 1'
#
loop_
_entity.id
_entity.type
_entity.pdbx_description
1 polymer ?
#
loop_
_entity_poly.entity_id
_entity_poly.type
_entity_poly.pdbx_seq_one_letter_code
_entity_poly.pdbx_strand_id
1 'polypeptide(L)'
;MDSEKILSRLVQIGTVSDVDNGKRRARVILKETGHTSGWLCVLATPPFIPDYNVPQRTEFESGGSGDASFASHKHDLIIKPWMPKVNDQVLVLYLPVFNGDGFILGGI
;
A
#
# COMPACT_ATOMS: atom_id res chain seq x y z
N MET A 1 -6.71 7.99 -31.23
CA MET A 1 -5.61 7.79 -30.26
C MET A 1 -5.18 6.34 -30.44
N ASP A 2 -3.90 6.10 -30.75
CA ASP A 2 -3.38 4.78 -31.10
C ASP A 2 -3.47 3.83 -29.90
N SER A 3 -4.13 2.68 -30.07
CA SER A 3 -4.41 1.72 -28.98
C SER A 3 -3.14 1.22 -28.31
N GLU A 4 -2.05 1.07 -29.06
CA GLU A 4 -0.75 0.65 -28.52
C GLU A 4 -0.18 1.68 -27.55
N LYS A 5 -0.36 2.98 -27.82
CA LYS A 5 0.07 4.07 -26.92
C LYS A 5 -0.76 4.14 -25.65
N ILE A 6 -2.02 3.71 -25.69
CA ILE A 6 -2.87 3.64 -24.49
C ILE A 6 -2.40 2.48 -23.62
N LEU A 7 -2.18 1.31 -24.22
CA LEU A 7 -1.74 0.11 -23.51
C LEU A 7 -0.37 0.30 -22.86
N SER A 8 0.58 0.94 -23.54
CA SER A 8 1.93 1.18 -23.00
C SER A 8 1.96 2.14 -21.80
N ARG A 9 0.87 2.88 -21.54
CA ARG A 9 0.78 3.84 -20.43
C ARG A 9 -0.19 3.39 -19.34
N LEU A 10 -0.82 2.23 -19.49
CA LEU A 10 -1.77 1.69 -18.52
C LEU A 10 -1.08 1.31 -17.21
N VAL A 11 0.06 0.61 -17.28
CA VAL A 11 0.82 0.16 -16.10
C VAL A 11 2.22 0.75 -16.18
N GLN A 12 2.63 1.47 -15.14
CA GLN A 12 3.89 2.19 -15.10
C GLN A 12 4.59 2.02 -13.75
N ILE A 13 5.91 2.08 -13.75
CA ILE A 13 6.72 2.17 -12.53
C ILE A 13 7.10 3.64 -12.33
N GLY A 14 7.16 4.09 -11.09
CA GLY A 14 7.68 5.41 -10.78
C GLY A 14 8.21 5.53 -9.36
N THR A 15 8.78 6.69 -9.06
CA THR A 15 9.37 7.02 -7.76
C THR A 15 8.46 8.01 -7.04
N VAL A 16 8.13 7.71 -5.78
CA VAL A 16 7.24 8.55 -4.98
C VAL A 16 7.93 9.87 -4.66
N SER A 17 7.28 10.98 -4.97
CA SER A 17 7.80 12.33 -4.74
C SER A 17 7.15 13.03 -3.55
N ASP A 18 5.92 12.66 -3.19
CA ASP A 18 5.17 13.29 -2.09
C ASP A 18 4.08 12.34 -1.56
N VAL A 19 3.73 12.45 -0.27
CA VAL A 19 2.82 11.54 0.44
C VAL A 19 1.88 12.30 1.38
N ASP A 20 0.58 12.12 1.20
CA ASP A 20 -0.47 12.58 2.11
C ASP A 20 -1.09 11.36 2.83
N ASN A 21 -0.62 11.12 4.05
CA ASN A 21 -1.12 10.03 4.90
C ASN A 21 -2.57 10.25 5.37
N GLY A 22 -3.02 11.50 5.50
CA GLY A 22 -4.37 11.83 5.96
C GLY A 22 -5.44 11.52 4.91
N LYS A 23 -5.09 11.69 3.63
CA LYS A 23 -5.98 11.41 2.49
C LYS A 23 -5.66 10.11 1.76
N ARG A 24 -4.61 9.40 2.17
CA ARG A 24 -4.16 8.14 1.58
C ARG A 24 -3.81 8.27 0.09
N ARG A 25 -3.04 9.31 -0.23
CA ARG A 25 -2.61 9.63 -1.59
C ARG A 25 -1.11 9.88 -1.66
N ALA A 26 -0.52 9.68 -2.83
CA ALA A 26 0.85 10.04 -3.09
C ALA A 26 1.03 10.57 -4.53
N ARG A 27 2.10 11.31 -4.76
CA ARG A 27 2.54 11.74 -6.09
C ARG A 27 3.74 10.92 -6.52
N VAL A 28 3.82 10.60 -7.80
CA VAL A 28 4.82 9.69 -8.37
C VAL A 28 5.44 10.32 -9.59
N ILE A 29 6.76 10.34 -9.68
CA ILE A 29 7.51 10.65 -10.89
C ILE A 29 7.56 9.39 -11.74
N LEU A 30 6.86 9.39 -12.87
CA LEU A 30 6.72 8.22 -13.74
C LEU A 30 8.02 8.01 -14.51
N LYS A 31 8.62 6.82 -14.39
CA LYS A 31 9.97 6.53 -14.91
C LYS A 31 10.08 6.76 -16.42
N GLU A 32 9.06 6.35 -17.17
CA GLU A 32 9.06 6.40 -18.64
C GLU A 32 8.95 7.83 -19.20
N THR A 33 8.41 8.77 -18.42
CA THR A 33 8.08 10.12 -18.92
C THR A 33 8.74 11.25 -18.15
N GLY A 34 9.24 10.98 -16.94
CA GLY A 34 9.77 11.99 -16.03
C GLY A 34 8.71 12.93 -15.44
N HIS A 35 7.44 12.81 -15.84
CA HIS A 35 6.37 13.66 -15.32
C HIS A 35 5.92 13.21 -13.93
N THR A 36 5.65 14.19 -13.07
CA THR A 36 5.00 13.96 -11.78
C THR A 36 3.49 13.82 -11.97
N SER A 37 2.92 12.77 -11.40
CA SER A 37 1.48 12.53 -11.37
C SER A 37 0.71 13.62 -10.60
N GLY A 38 -0.62 13.56 -10.72
CA GLY A 38 -1.53 14.10 -9.71
C GLY A 38 -1.45 13.33 -8.37
N TRP A 39 -2.41 13.57 -7.48
CA TRP A 39 -2.52 12.86 -6.21
C TRP A 39 -3.22 11.51 -6.41
N LEU A 40 -2.43 10.46 -6.60
CA LEU A 40 -2.92 9.11 -6.84
C LEU A 40 -3.39 8.48 -5.53
N CYS A 41 -4.55 7.82 -5.56
CA CYS A 41 -4.98 7.03 -4.41
C CYS A 41 -4.09 5.79 -4.26
N VAL A 42 -3.68 5.49 -3.03
CA VAL A 42 -2.99 4.23 -2.71
C VAL A 42 -4.04 3.14 -2.50
N LEU A 43 -3.91 1.97 -3.12
CA LEU A 43 -4.89 0.89 -3.01
C LEU A 43 -4.85 0.26 -1.60
N ALA A 44 -6.02 -0.01 -1.01
CA ALA A 44 -6.13 -0.57 0.35
C ALA A 44 -5.90 -2.07 0.36
N THR A 45 -4.89 -2.52 1.11
CA THR A 45 -4.61 -3.93 1.39
C THR A 45 -4.39 -4.12 2.89
N PRO A 46 -5.43 -3.91 3.73
CA PRO A 46 -5.30 -4.11 5.17
C PRO A 46 -4.96 -5.58 5.45
N PRO A 47 -3.96 -5.86 6.30
CA PRO A 47 -3.76 -7.22 6.79
C PRO A 47 -4.89 -7.57 7.76
N PHE A 48 -5.33 -8.83 7.71
CA PHE A 48 -6.28 -9.39 8.67
C PHE A 48 -5.53 -10.42 9.51
N ILE A 49 -5.40 -10.16 10.81
CA ILE A 49 -4.65 -10.99 11.75
C ILE A 49 -5.55 -11.31 12.94
N PRO A 50 -5.97 -12.57 13.19
CA PRO A 50 -5.64 -13.75 12.40
C PRO A 50 -6.54 -13.97 11.18
N ASP A 51 -7.74 -13.38 11.14
CA ASP A 51 -8.75 -13.68 10.11
C ASP A 51 -9.70 -12.49 9.86
N TYR A 52 -10.58 -12.63 8.88
CA TYR A 52 -11.65 -11.71 8.55
C TYR A 52 -12.72 -11.66 9.66
N ASN A 53 -13.23 -10.46 9.92
CA ASN A 53 -14.34 -10.21 10.86
C ASN A 53 -14.10 -10.68 12.30
N VAL A 54 -12.86 -10.93 12.70
CA VAL A 54 -12.47 -11.19 14.09
C VAL A 54 -11.59 -10.06 14.63
N PRO A 55 -11.53 -9.86 15.96
CA PRO A 55 -10.64 -8.88 16.56
C PRO A 55 -9.18 -9.07 16.13
N GLN A 56 -8.52 -7.97 15.77
CA GLN A 56 -7.13 -8.01 15.32
C GLN A 56 -6.18 -8.33 16.50
N ARG A 57 -5.43 -9.44 16.42
CA ARG A 57 -4.55 -9.91 17.51
C ARG A 57 -3.49 -10.91 17.04
N THR A 58 -2.38 -11.03 17.77
CA THR A 58 -1.39 -12.11 17.58
C THR A 58 -1.91 -13.46 18.06
N GLU A 59 -1.19 -14.53 17.71
CA GLU A 59 -1.39 -15.85 18.32
C GLU A 59 -1.06 -15.84 19.82
N PHE A 60 -1.57 -16.84 20.53
CA PHE A 60 -1.24 -17.05 21.94
C PHE A 60 0.12 -17.73 22.02
N GLU A 61 1.12 -17.08 22.61
CA GLU A 61 2.36 -17.75 22.97
C GLU A 61 2.22 -18.44 24.34
N SER A 62 2.84 -19.61 24.46
CA SER A 62 3.16 -20.23 25.76
C SER A 62 4.60 -19.85 26.08
N GLY A 63 4.83 -18.93 27.02
CA GLY A 63 6.17 -18.40 27.27
C GLY A 63 6.30 -17.72 28.62
N GLY A 64 7.23 -18.21 29.43
CA GLY A 64 7.55 -17.77 30.80
C GLY A 64 8.37 -18.84 31.54
N SER A 65 8.79 -18.60 32.78
CA SER A 65 9.38 -19.62 33.66
C SER A 65 8.52 -19.84 34.91
N GLY A 66 8.52 -21.05 35.47
CA GLY A 66 7.65 -21.42 36.59
C GLY A 66 6.16 -21.48 36.22
N ASP A 67 5.25 -21.23 37.17
CA ASP A 67 3.80 -21.31 36.95
C ASP A 67 3.28 -20.35 35.86
N ALA A 68 4.00 -19.24 35.61
CA ALA A 68 3.66 -18.27 34.56
C ALA A 68 3.85 -18.82 33.13
N SER A 69 4.59 -19.92 32.95
CA SER A 69 4.77 -20.59 31.65
C SER A 69 3.50 -21.25 31.12
N PHE A 70 2.52 -21.50 31.99
CA PHE A 70 1.20 -22.07 31.64
C PHE A 70 0.13 -21.00 31.39
N ALA A 71 0.45 -19.72 31.60
CA ALA A 71 -0.50 -18.63 31.41
C ALA A 71 -0.52 -18.17 29.94
N SER A 72 -1.63 -18.48 29.25
CA SER A 72 -1.88 -17.98 27.90
C SER A 72 -2.09 -16.46 27.94
N HIS A 73 -1.28 -15.71 27.18
CA HIS A 73 -1.42 -14.25 27.06
C HIS A 73 -1.35 -13.79 25.60
N LYS A 74 -1.70 -12.53 25.36
CA LYS A 74 -1.77 -11.90 24.03
C LYS A 74 -1.16 -10.51 24.06
N HIS A 75 -0.73 -10.02 22.90
CA HIS A 75 -0.29 -8.64 22.71
C HIS A 75 -1.31 -7.86 21.89
N ASP A 76 -1.56 -6.61 22.31
CA ASP A 76 -2.32 -5.66 21.50
C ASP A 76 -1.44 -5.17 20.36
N LEU A 77 -2.05 -4.96 19.19
CA LEU A 77 -1.36 -4.51 17.98
C LEU A 77 -2.08 -3.33 17.35
N ILE A 78 -1.30 -2.39 16.83
CA ILE A 78 -1.79 -1.24 16.06
C ILE A 78 -1.39 -1.47 14.61
N ILE A 79 -2.35 -1.92 13.80
CA ILE A 79 -2.15 -2.08 12.36
C ILE A 79 -2.41 -0.74 11.68
N LYS A 80 -1.37 -0.17 11.07
CA LYS A 80 -1.51 0.98 10.18
C LYS A 80 -1.56 0.49 8.73
N PRO A 81 -2.46 1.03 7.89
CA PRO A 81 -2.42 0.76 6.46
C PRO A 81 -1.05 1.07 5.90
N TRP A 82 -0.58 0.24 4.97
CA TRP A 82 0.64 0.54 4.25
C TRP A 82 0.46 1.82 3.40
N MET A 83 1.49 2.65 3.40
CA MET A 83 1.67 3.84 2.57
C MET A 83 3.12 3.86 2.08
N PRO A 84 3.38 4.25 0.82
CA PRO A 84 4.74 4.41 0.34
C PRO A 84 5.42 5.60 1.03
N LYS A 85 6.75 5.59 1.06
CA LYS A 85 7.58 6.72 1.48
C LYS A 85 8.09 7.48 0.25
N VAL A 86 8.47 8.74 0.45
CA VAL A 86 9.19 9.49 -0.57
C VAL A 86 10.47 8.73 -0.94
N ASN A 87 10.76 8.66 -2.24
CA ASN A 87 11.80 7.88 -2.90
C ASN A 87 11.54 6.37 -3.06
N ASP A 88 10.46 5.82 -2.52
CA ASP A 88 10.09 4.42 -2.79
C ASP A 88 9.72 4.26 -4.27
N GLN A 89 10.07 3.11 -4.85
CA GLN A 89 9.54 2.71 -6.15
C GLN A 89 8.17 2.08 -5.99
N VAL A 90 7.24 2.43 -6.88
CA VAL A 90 5.86 1.94 -6.84
C VAL A 90 5.35 1.57 -8.22
N LEU A 91 4.39 0.65 -8.24
CA LEU A 91 3.60 0.31 -9.43
C LEU A 91 2.35 1.18 -9.49
N VAL A 92 2.12 1.81 -10.63
CA VAL A 92 0.98 2.70 -10.90
C VAL A 92 0.13 2.12 -12.03
N LEU A 93 -1.19 2.12 -11.84
CA LEU A 93 -2.19 1.78 -12.86
C LEU A 93 -2.98 3.03 -13.22
N TYR A 94 -2.97 3.43 -14.49
CA TYR A 94 -3.78 4.52 -15.03
C TYR A 94 -5.02 4.00 -15.74
N LEU A 95 -6.14 4.73 -15.58
CA LEU A 95 -7.36 4.45 -16.33
C LEU A 95 -7.21 4.90 -17.79
N PRO A 96 -7.59 4.09 -18.79
CA PRO A 96 -7.45 4.41 -20.21
C PRO A 96 -8.58 5.33 -20.69
N VAL A 97 -8.78 6.45 -20.00
CA VAL A 97 -9.80 7.47 -20.30
C VAL A 97 -9.15 8.84 -20.42
N PHE A 98 -9.79 9.74 -21.18
CA PHE A 98 -9.28 11.10 -21.36
C PHE A 98 -9.19 11.83 -20.02
N ASN A 99 -8.00 12.38 -19.72
CA ASN A 99 -7.69 13.02 -18.43
C ASN A 99 -8.01 12.14 -17.19
N GLY A 100 -7.94 10.82 -17.35
CA GLY A 100 -8.09 9.88 -16.26
C GLY A 100 -6.96 9.98 -15.24
N ASP A 101 -7.27 9.63 -13.99
CA ASP A 101 -6.28 9.47 -12.94
C ASP A 101 -5.82 8.01 -12.83
N GLY A 102 -4.93 7.76 -11.88
CA GLY A 102 -4.42 6.43 -11.59
C GLY A 102 -4.42 6.06 -10.11
N PHE A 103 -3.95 4.84 -9.85
CA PHE A 103 -3.87 4.24 -8.52
C PHE A 103 -2.46 3.69 -8.31
N ILE A 104 -1.95 3.84 -7.09
CA ILE A 104 -0.74 3.15 -6.66
C ILE A 104 -1.17 1.77 -6.14
N LEU A 105 -0.63 0.72 -6.75
CA LEU A 105 -0.96 -0.66 -6.42
C LEU A 105 -0.13 -1.20 -5.25
N GLY A 106 1.14 -0.79 -5.17
CA GLY A 106 2.09 -1.26 -4.16
C GLY A 106 3.50 -0.75 -4.39
N GLY A 107 4.36 -0.95 -3.39
CA GLY A 107 5.80 -0.72 -3.48
C GLY A 107 6.52 -1.90 -4.15
N ILE A 108 7.69 -1.63 -4.74
CA ILE A 108 8.57 -2.59 -5.39
C ILE A 108 9.88 -2.69 -4.62
#